data_AF-A0A397IVV4-F1
#
_entry.id   AF-A0A397IVV4-F1
#
_cell.length_a   1.000
_cell.length_b   1.000
_cell.length_c   1.000
_cell.angle_alpha   90.00
_cell.angle_beta   90.00
_cell.angle_gamma   90.00
#
_symmetry.space_group_name_H-M   'P 1'
#
loop_
_entity.id
_entity.type
_entity.pdbx_description
1 polymer ?
#
loop_
_entity_poly.entity_id
_entity_poly.type
_entity_poly.pdbx_seq_one_letter_code
_entity_poly.pdbx_strand_id
1 'polypeptide(L)'
;MYSVCNVQYILEYVKQIAYSRNGKCLSTGYKNCETKLLWSCIKGHKCIKNGNTWCPYCSKYKRENLCCEIVSKYLGEPSKNRKPDFLKTPEYPQGLELDIPYYDYSFAIEVQGEQHEKYNKFFHRGDLNNYIKQQARDQLKKELCEENWIVLRYVWYYEDPYIVIPEHLRELGLIEQT
;
A
#
# COMPACT_ATOMS: atom_id res chain seq x y z
N MET A 1 -41.61 -8.68 15.57
CA MET A 1 -40.68 -9.68 16.14
C MET A 1 -39.27 -9.12 16.03
N TYR A 2 -38.68 -8.71 17.16
CA TYR A 2 -37.34 -8.14 17.20
C TYR A 2 -36.32 -9.24 16.89
N SER A 3 -35.57 -9.07 15.80
CA SER A 3 -34.44 -9.93 15.45
C SER A 3 -33.40 -9.82 16.56
N VAL A 4 -33.19 -10.91 17.29
CA VAL A 4 -32.18 -11.02 18.33
C VAL A 4 -30.82 -11.00 17.64
N CYS A 5 -30.28 -9.79 17.48
CA CYS A 5 -28.93 -9.57 17.01
C CYS A 5 -28.00 -10.25 18.02
N ASN A 6 -27.45 -11.42 17.69
CA ASN A 6 -26.59 -12.15 18.63
C ASN A 6 -25.27 -11.36 18.80
N VAL A 7 -25.29 -10.47 19.79
CA VAL A 7 -24.24 -9.51 20.15
C VAL A 7 -22.87 -10.17 20.27
N GLN A 8 -22.84 -11.41 20.80
CA GLN A 8 -21.62 -12.19 20.96
C GLN A 8 -20.97 -12.51 19.61
N TYR A 9 -21.77 -12.95 18.64
CA TYR A 9 -21.31 -13.33 17.30
C TYR A 9 -20.72 -12.13 16.54
N ILE A 10 -21.34 -10.95 16.69
CA ILE A 10 -20.87 -9.73 16.03
C ILE A 10 -19.55 -9.25 16.62
N LEU A 11 -19.38 -9.33 17.93
CA LEU A 11 -18.12 -8.91 18.56
C LEU A 11 -16.96 -9.84 18.15
N GLU A 12 -17.19 -11.15 18.12
CA GLU A 12 -16.21 -12.12 17.62
C GLU A 12 -15.89 -11.91 16.13
N TYR A 13 -16.90 -11.65 15.30
CA TYR A 13 -16.71 -11.29 13.90
C TYR A 13 -15.87 -10.00 13.72
N VAL A 14 -16.12 -8.98 14.53
CA VAL A 14 -15.35 -7.72 14.51
C VAL A 14 -13.91 -7.94 15.00
N LYS A 15 -13.70 -8.79 16.02
CA LYS A 15 -12.36 -9.21 16.47
C LYS A 15 -11.60 -9.91 15.35
N GLN A 16 -12.25 -10.80 14.59
CA GLN A 16 -11.66 -11.46 13.42
C GLN A 16 -11.34 -10.47 12.30
N ILE A 17 -12.19 -9.47 12.05
CA ILE A 17 -11.87 -8.39 11.09
C ILE A 17 -10.64 -7.62 11.55
N ALA A 18 -10.54 -7.31 12.84
CA ALA A 18 -9.40 -6.57 13.36
C ALA A 18 -8.11 -7.39 13.25
N TYR A 19 -8.18 -8.66 13.66
CA TYR A 19 -7.08 -9.62 13.56
C TYR A 19 -6.61 -9.83 12.12
N SER A 20 -7.54 -10.01 11.16
CA SER A 20 -7.20 -10.23 9.74
C SER A 20 -6.50 -9.03 9.07
N ARG A 21 -6.48 -7.88 9.74
CA ARG A 21 -5.80 -6.65 9.30
C ARG A 21 -4.62 -6.29 10.20
N ASN A 22 -4.07 -7.29 10.89
CA ASN A 22 -2.97 -7.17 11.84
C ASN A 22 -3.23 -6.14 12.95
N GLY A 23 -4.51 -5.92 13.27
CA GLY A 23 -4.95 -5.04 14.34
C GLY A 23 -5.59 -5.80 15.49
N LYS A 24 -6.08 -5.04 16.47
CA LYS A 24 -6.78 -5.57 17.64
C LYS A 24 -8.09 -4.83 17.81
N CYS A 25 -9.17 -5.56 18.04
CA CYS A 25 -10.39 -4.94 18.52
C CYS A 25 -10.15 -4.57 20.00
N LEU A 26 -10.39 -3.30 20.33
CA LEU A 26 -10.25 -2.77 21.69
C LEU A 26 -11.60 -2.72 22.42
N SER A 27 -12.70 -2.87 21.69
CA SER A 27 -14.04 -2.94 22.27
C SER A 27 -14.28 -4.28 22.96
N THR A 28 -14.79 -4.21 24.19
CA THR A 28 -15.18 -5.38 25.00
C THR A 28 -16.66 -5.72 24.87
N GLY A 29 -17.46 -4.86 24.22
CA GLY A 29 -18.89 -5.07 24.03
C GLY A 29 -19.46 -4.35 22.81
N TYR A 30 -20.57 -4.86 22.30
CA TYR A 30 -21.33 -4.29 21.19
C TYR A 30 -22.81 -4.31 21.57
N LYS A 31 -23.49 -3.16 21.69
CA LYS A 31 -24.90 -3.15 22.10
C LYS A 31 -25.86 -3.08 20.91
N ASN A 32 -25.50 -2.30 19.90
CA ASN A 32 -26.29 -2.03 18.70
C ASN A 32 -25.42 -1.39 17.60
N CYS A 33 -25.99 -1.11 16.44
CA CYS A 33 -25.30 -0.46 15.31
C CYS A 33 -24.80 0.97 15.60
N GLU A 34 -25.29 1.61 16.65
CA GLU A 34 -24.84 2.92 17.12
C GLU A 34 -23.60 2.81 18.03
N THR A 35 -23.29 1.60 18.52
CA THR A 35 -22.13 1.37 19.38
C THR A 35 -20.85 1.53 18.58
N LYS A 36 -20.07 2.57 18.91
CA LYS A 36 -18.76 2.83 18.32
C LYS A 36 -17.79 1.71 18.69
N LEU A 37 -17.40 0.92 17.69
CA LEU A 37 -16.38 -0.10 17.84
C LEU A 37 -14.99 0.54 17.73
N LEU A 38 -14.12 0.24 18.69
CA LEU A 38 -12.75 0.69 18.76
C LEU A 38 -11.83 -0.43 18.34
N TRP A 39 -10.83 -0.09 17.52
CA TRP A 39 -9.76 -0.99 17.16
C TRP A 39 -8.42 -0.26 17.14
N SER A 40 -7.32 -1.01 17.22
CA SER A 40 -5.97 -0.55 16.94
C SER A 40 -5.43 -1.23 15.69
N CYS A 41 -4.81 -0.47 14.79
CA CYS A 41 -4.05 -1.09 13.70
C CYS A 41 -2.70 -1.65 14.21
N ILE A 42 -1.94 -2.31 13.32
CA ILE A 42 -0.60 -2.85 13.63
C ILE A 42 0.37 -1.79 14.17
N LYS A 43 0.22 -0.53 13.74
CA LYS A 43 1.03 0.61 14.21
C LYS A 43 0.55 1.18 15.56
N GLY A 44 -0.44 0.56 16.20
CA GLY A 44 -0.97 0.98 17.50
C GLY A 44 -1.97 2.15 17.45
N HIS A 45 -2.29 2.71 16.28
CA HIS A 45 -3.26 3.80 16.19
C HIS A 45 -4.66 3.33 16.59
N LYS A 46 -5.21 3.94 17.64
CA LYS A 46 -6.58 3.69 18.11
C LYS A 46 -7.55 4.52 17.28
N CYS A 47 -8.53 3.87 16.68
CA CYS A 47 -9.57 4.56 15.91
C CYS A 47 -10.93 3.90 16.09
N ILE A 48 -11.96 4.70 15.88
CA ILE A 48 -13.34 4.23 15.79
C ILE A 48 -13.53 3.66 14.39
N LYS A 49 -14.14 2.48 14.30
CA LYS A 49 -14.58 1.90 13.03
C LYS A 49 -15.45 2.91 12.29
N ASN A 50 -15.00 3.37 11.14
CA ASN A 50 -15.72 4.34 10.31
C ASN A 50 -15.88 3.81 8.88
N GLY A 51 -17.06 3.28 8.57
CA GLY A 51 -17.39 2.75 7.24
C GLY A 51 -16.35 1.76 6.70
N ASN A 52 -15.83 2.04 5.50
CA ASN A 52 -14.82 1.23 4.81
C ASN A 52 -13.37 1.58 5.20
N THR A 53 -13.14 2.61 6.02
CA THR A 53 -11.78 3.04 6.37
C THR A 53 -11.29 2.30 7.60
N TRP A 54 -10.32 1.41 7.40
CA TRP A 54 -9.73 0.57 8.45
C TRP A 54 -8.99 1.37 9.52
N CYS A 55 -8.12 2.30 9.12
CA CYS A 55 -7.45 3.19 10.05
C CYS A 55 -7.21 4.53 9.36
N PRO A 56 -7.85 5.64 9.81
CA PRO A 56 -7.71 6.95 9.17
C PRO A 56 -6.26 7.47 9.26
N TYR A 57 -5.51 7.03 10.27
CA TYR A 57 -4.11 7.36 10.47
C TYR A 57 -3.15 6.53 9.62
N CYS A 58 -3.61 5.42 9.05
CA CYS A 58 -2.85 4.55 8.15
C CYS A 58 -3.37 4.65 6.71
N SER A 59 -3.70 5.86 6.26
CA SER A 59 -4.04 6.17 4.86
C SER A 59 -3.21 5.32 3.87
N LYS A 60 -3.88 4.83 2.83
CA LYS A 60 -3.32 4.04 1.71
C LYS A 60 -2.03 4.64 1.14
N TYR A 61 -1.88 5.96 1.22
CA TYR A 61 -0.76 6.73 0.67
C TYR A 61 0.23 7.25 1.72
N LYS A 62 0.12 6.88 3.00
CA LYS A 62 1.02 7.47 4.03
C LYS A 62 2.48 7.06 3.83
N ARG A 63 2.73 5.82 3.40
CA ARG A 63 4.11 5.35 3.13
C ARG A 63 4.63 5.91 1.82
N GLU A 64 3.79 5.97 0.80
CA GLU A 64 4.11 6.62 -0.48
C GLU A 64 4.41 8.12 -0.30
N ASN A 65 3.57 8.86 0.41
CA ASN A 65 3.80 10.26 0.74
C ASN A 65 5.10 10.44 1.53
N LEU A 66 5.36 9.58 2.52
CA LEU A 66 6.62 9.62 3.26
C LEU A 66 7.82 9.37 2.34
N CYS A 67 7.76 8.37 1.47
CA CYS A 67 8.84 8.11 0.50
C CYS A 67 9.01 9.31 -0.44
N CYS A 68 7.91 9.87 -0.93
CA CYS A 68 7.90 11.05 -1.79
C CYS A 68 8.56 12.24 -1.10
N GLU A 69 8.17 12.55 0.15
CA GLU A 69 8.76 13.61 0.98
C GLU A 69 10.26 13.39 1.22
N ILE A 70 10.71 12.14 1.42
CA ILE A 70 12.13 11.83 1.61
C ILE A 70 12.90 12.06 0.32
N VAL A 71 12.48 11.48 -0.81
CA VAL A 71 13.19 11.63 -2.09
C VAL A 71 13.21 13.09 -2.52
N SER A 72 12.12 13.82 -2.29
CA SER A 72 12.01 15.23 -2.69
C SER A 72 12.99 16.15 -1.98
N LYS A 73 13.49 15.77 -0.79
CA LYS A 73 14.57 16.50 -0.11
C LYS A 73 15.90 16.40 -0.85
N TYR A 74 16.10 15.36 -1.64
CA TYR A 74 17.33 15.13 -2.42
C TYR A 74 17.20 15.66 -3.85
N LEU A 75 16.07 15.41 -4.51
CA LEU A 75 15.91 15.61 -5.96
C LEU A 75 14.87 16.66 -6.37
N GLY A 76 14.14 17.24 -5.40
CA GLY A 76 12.97 18.09 -5.68
C GLY A 76 11.71 17.28 -5.98
N GLU A 77 10.66 17.93 -6.46
CA GLU A 77 9.36 17.28 -6.69
C GLU A 77 9.41 16.18 -7.77
N PRO A 78 8.68 15.06 -7.62
CA PRO A 78 8.60 14.03 -8.63
C PRO A 78 7.86 14.49 -9.89
N SER A 79 7.99 13.69 -10.95
CA SER A 79 7.25 13.89 -12.19
C SER A 79 5.73 13.77 -11.97
N LYS A 80 4.97 14.75 -12.45
CA LYS A 80 3.51 14.79 -12.28
C LYS A 80 2.79 13.65 -13.02
N ASN A 81 3.35 13.19 -14.14
CA ASN A 81 2.76 12.13 -14.93
C ASN A 81 3.09 10.75 -14.34
N ARG A 82 2.12 10.12 -13.67
CA ARG A 82 2.28 8.78 -13.08
C ARG A 82 1.91 7.64 -14.03
N LYS A 83 1.31 7.93 -15.19
CA LYS A 83 0.86 6.95 -16.19
C LYS A 83 1.39 7.33 -17.57
N PRO A 84 2.72 7.26 -17.76
CA PRO A 84 3.34 7.60 -19.04
C PRO A 84 2.86 6.66 -20.15
N ASP A 85 2.89 7.13 -21.38
CA ASP A 85 2.34 6.41 -22.54
C ASP A 85 3.00 5.05 -22.76
N PHE A 86 4.28 4.90 -22.40
CA PHE A 86 4.99 3.63 -22.51
C PHE A 86 4.48 2.55 -21.55
N LEU A 87 3.65 2.90 -20.56
CA LEU A 87 2.98 1.93 -19.68
C LEU A 87 1.60 1.48 -20.20
N LYS A 88 1.19 1.91 -21.39
CA LYS A 88 -0.07 1.48 -22.02
C LYS A 88 0.11 0.16 -22.75
N THR A 89 -0.86 -0.74 -22.59
CA THR A 89 -0.97 -1.98 -23.37
C THR A 89 -2.40 -2.15 -23.88
N PRO A 90 -2.68 -3.10 -24.78
CA PRO A 90 -4.05 -3.46 -25.15
C PRO A 90 -4.91 -3.85 -23.93
N GLU A 91 -4.34 -4.52 -22.91
CA GLU A 91 -5.05 -4.81 -21.66
C GLU A 91 -5.22 -3.58 -20.76
N TYR A 92 -4.25 -2.65 -20.80
CA TYR A 92 -4.21 -1.45 -19.96
C TYR A 92 -4.13 -0.16 -20.81
N PRO A 93 -5.21 0.22 -21.53
CA PRO A 93 -5.18 1.36 -22.46
C PRO A 93 -4.96 2.72 -21.77
N GLN A 94 -5.22 2.81 -20.46
CA GLN A 94 -4.99 4.00 -19.64
C GLN A 94 -3.57 4.05 -19.02
N GLY A 95 -2.78 2.99 -19.22
CA GLY A 95 -1.44 2.86 -18.65
C GLY A 95 -1.42 2.29 -17.23
N LEU A 96 -0.37 1.54 -16.92
CA LEU A 96 -0.01 1.23 -15.54
C LEU A 96 0.51 2.48 -14.82
N GLU A 97 0.32 2.53 -13.50
CA GLU A 97 0.72 3.68 -12.66
C GLU A 97 2.05 3.41 -11.96
N LEU A 98 2.96 4.38 -11.97
CA LEU A 98 4.15 4.42 -11.14
C LEU A 98 3.90 5.24 -9.89
N ASP A 99 4.42 4.78 -8.74
CA ASP A 99 4.17 5.50 -7.49
C ASP A 99 4.94 6.83 -7.46
N ILE A 100 6.27 6.82 -7.53
CA ILE A 100 7.06 8.07 -7.41
C ILE A 100 8.05 8.15 -8.58
N PRO A 101 7.62 8.66 -9.75
CA PRO A 101 8.46 8.75 -10.94
C PRO A 101 9.39 9.98 -10.94
N TYR A 102 10.62 9.79 -11.39
CA TYR A 102 11.63 10.82 -11.62
C TYR A 102 12.25 10.63 -13.01
N TYR A 103 11.52 11.00 -14.06
CA TYR A 103 11.93 10.72 -15.44
C TYR A 103 13.23 11.42 -15.85
N ASP A 104 13.49 12.63 -15.33
CA ASP A 104 14.74 13.36 -15.58
C ASP A 104 15.97 12.62 -15.05
N TYR A 105 15.76 11.68 -14.12
CA TYR A 105 16.79 10.82 -13.54
C TYR A 105 16.63 9.36 -13.96
N SER A 106 15.74 9.07 -14.92
CA SER A 106 15.50 7.72 -15.46
C SER A 106 15.16 6.65 -14.42
N PHE A 107 14.42 6.99 -13.36
CA PHE A 107 13.99 6.00 -12.36
C PHE A 107 12.60 6.29 -11.78
N ALA A 108 12.01 5.29 -11.13
CA ALA A 108 10.82 5.45 -10.30
C ALA A 108 10.91 4.58 -9.04
N ILE A 109 10.35 5.08 -7.94
CA ILE A 109 10.19 4.29 -6.70
C ILE A 109 8.78 3.70 -6.65
N GLU A 110 8.70 2.40 -6.36
CA GLU A 110 7.48 1.62 -6.14
C GLU A 110 7.40 1.21 -4.66
N VAL A 111 6.31 1.58 -3.99
CA VAL A 111 6.12 1.32 -2.56
C VAL A 111 5.31 0.04 -2.36
N GLN A 112 6.00 -1.03 -2.00
CA GLN A 112 5.43 -2.38 -1.99
C GLN A 112 4.85 -2.75 -0.63
N GLY A 113 3.58 -3.18 -0.63
CA GLY A 113 2.90 -3.73 0.54
C GLY A 113 3.10 -5.24 0.70
N GLU A 114 2.80 -5.79 1.88
CA GLU A 114 2.86 -7.24 2.18
C GLU A 114 2.08 -8.09 1.16
N GLN A 115 1.02 -7.52 0.59
CA GLN A 115 0.18 -8.15 -0.44
C GLN A 115 0.92 -8.49 -1.74
N HIS A 116 2.03 -7.83 -2.07
CA HIS A 116 2.83 -8.11 -3.27
C HIS A 116 3.79 -9.30 -3.06
N GLU A 117 4.17 -9.58 -1.82
CA GLU A 117 5.08 -10.67 -1.48
C GLU A 117 4.31 -11.98 -1.21
N LYS A 118 3.12 -11.89 -0.59
CA LYS A 118 2.38 -13.06 -0.12
C LYS A 118 0.90 -12.99 -0.44
N TYR A 119 0.35 -14.14 -0.82
CA TYR A 119 -1.10 -14.30 -0.94
C TYR A 119 -1.76 -14.03 0.42
N ASN A 120 -2.58 -12.99 0.46
CA ASN A 120 -3.44 -12.68 1.56
C ASN A 120 -4.92 -12.76 1.12
N LYS A 121 -5.72 -13.63 1.76
CA LYS A 121 -7.16 -13.81 1.44
C LYS A 121 -7.93 -12.50 1.45
N PHE A 122 -7.56 -11.55 2.31
CA PHE A 122 -8.21 -10.24 2.40
C PHE A 122 -7.92 -9.36 1.17
N PHE A 123 -6.64 -9.24 0.78
CA PHE A 123 -6.24 -8.39 -0.35
C PHE A 123 -6.61 -9.00 -1.71
N HIS A 124 -6.63 -10.33 -1.81
CA HIS A 124 -6.97 -11.04 -3.05
C HIS A 124 -8.44 -11.49 -3.11
N ARG A 125 -9.28 -11.03 -2.17
CA ARG A 125 -10.72 -11.37 -2.07
C ARG A 125 -10.99 -12.87 -2.05
N GLY A 126 -10.07 -13.64 -1.46
CA GLY A 126 -10.17 -15.10 -1.39
C GLY A 126 -9.84 -15.84 -2.68
N ASP A 127 -9.47 -15.14 -3.76
CA ASP A 127 -9.21 -15.73 -5.07
C ASP A 127 -7.73 -15.64 -5.45
N LEU A 128 -7.09 -16.80 -5.63
CA LEU A 128 -5.69 -16.91 -6.03
C LEU A 128 -5.43 -16.28 -7.41
N ASN A 129 -6.43 -16.24 -8.30
CA ASN A 129 -6.29 -15.61 -9.61
C ASN A 129 -6.04 -14.11 -9.49
N ASN A 130 -6.53 -13.44 -8.44
CA ASN A 130 -6.25 -12.02 -8.23
C ASN A 130 -4.79 -11.79 -7.85
N TYR A 131 -4.16 -12.73 -7.13
CA TYR A 131 -2.73 -12.69 -6.83
C TYR A 131 -1.89 -12.97 -8.07
N ILE A 132 -2.26 -13.97 -8.87
CA ILE A 132 -1.58 -14.28 -10.14
C ILE A 132 -1.66 -13.07 -11.09
N LYS A 133 -2.83 -12.43 -11.20
CA LYS A 133 -3.00 -11.22 -12.00
C LYS A 133 -2.18 -10.05 -11.47
N GLN A 134 -2.04 -9.90 -10.15
CA GLN A 134 -1.19 -8.88 -9.55
C GLN A 134 0.28 -9.12 -9.89
N GLN A 135 0.78 -10.34 -9.71
CA GLN A 135 2.14 -10.75 -10.09
C GLN A 135 2.42 -10.51 -11.58
N ALA A 136 1.49 -10.91 -12.46
CA ALA A 136 1.63 -10.67 -13.90
C ALA A 136 1.67 -9.18 -14.25
N ARG A 137 0.87 -8.35 -13.56
CA ARG A 137 0.87 -6.90 -13.76
C ARG A 137 2.15 -6.24 -13.26
N ASP A 138 2.67 -6.69 -12.11
CA ASP A 138 3.92 -6.16 -11.54
C ASP A 138 5.13 -6.53 -12.42
N GLN A 139 5.13 -7.74 -13.00
CA GLN A 139 6.13 -8.18 -13.97
C GLN A 139 6.05 -7.37 -15.28
N LEU A 140 4.84 -7.20 -15.84
CA LEU A 140 4.64 -6.39 -17.05
C LEU A 140 5.12 -4.94 -16.84
N LYS A 141 4.82 -4.35 -15.67
CA LYS A 141 5.31 -3.00 -15.33
C LYS A 141 6.84 -2.93 -15.36
N LYS A 142 7.51 -3.95 -14.80
CA LYS A 142 8.97 -4.03 -14.79
C LYS A 142 9.53 -4.09 -16.21
N GLU A 143 9.00 -4.97 -17.05
CA GLU A 143 9.42 -5.11 -18.46
C GLU A 143 9.25 -3.80 -19.24
N LEU A 144 8.09 -3.15 -19.14
CA LEU A 144 7.83 -1.87 -19.82
C LEU A 144 8.75 -0.75 -19.32
N CYS A 145 9.12 -0.74 -18.04
CA CYS A 145 10.09 0.24 -17.52
C CYS A 145 11.50 -0.04 -18.03
N GLU A 146 11.94 -1.31 -18.04
CA GLU A 146 13.25 -1.73 -18.55
C GLU A 146 13.41 -1.39 -20.03
N GLU A 147 12.40 -1.66 -20.86
CA GLU A 147 12.39 -1.31 -22.30
C GLU A 147 12.50 0.20 -22.55
N ASN A 148 12.06 1.01 -21.60
CA ASN A 148 12.06 2.47 -21.68
C ASN A 148 13.15 3.12 -20.83
N TRP A 149 14.14 2.33 -20.39
CA TRP A 149 15.28 2.80 -19.61
C TRP A 149 14.89 3.51 -18.30
N ILE A 150 13.77 3.10 -17.70
CA ILE A 150 13.33 3.54 -16.38
C ILE A 150 13.69 2.47 -15.36
N VAL A 151 14.62 2.78 -14.47
CA VAL A 151 15.01 1.89 -13.38
C VAL A 151 13.94 1.90 -12.29
N LEU A 152 13.40 0.73 -11.95
CA LEU A 152 12.51 0.60 -10.80
C LEU A 152 13.31 0.33 -9.52
N ARG A 153 12.98 1.07 -8.47
CA ARG A 153 13.48 0.87 -7.10
C ARG A 153 12.31 0.59 -6.17
N TYR A 154 12.46 -0.42 -5.32
CA TYR A 154 11.37 -0.88 -4.46
C TYR A 154 11.62 -0.45 -3.02
N VAL A 155 10.57 0.02 -2.35
CA VAL A 155 10.58 0.29 -0.91
C VAL A 155 9.51 -0.56 -0.24
N TRP A 156 9.92 -1.65 0.39
CA TRP A 156 9.03 -2.63 1.02
C TRP A 156 8.46 -2.13 2.34
N TYR A 157 7.25 -2.56 2.68
CA TYR A 157 6.53 -2.09 3.86
C TYR A 157 7.25 -2.28 5.21
N TYR A 158 8.20 -3.22 5.30
CA TYR A 158 8.99 -3.51 6.50
C TYR A 158 10.31 -2.72 6.58
N GLU A 159 10.74 -2.10 5.48
CA GLU A 159 11.99 -1.33 5.44
C GLU A 159 11.84 0.02 6.12
N ASP A 160 12.95 0.63 6.53
CA ASP A 160 13.00 2.03 6.90
C ASP A 160 13.28 2.88 5.66
N PRO A 161 12.32 3.72 5.20
CA PRO A 161 12.51 4.53 4.01
C PRO A 161 13.60 5.60 4.18
N TYR A 162 13.95 5.99 5.41
CA TYR A 162 15.06 6.93 5.65
C TYR A 162 16.44 6.28 5.40
N ILE A 163 16.51 4.95 5.36
CA ILE A 163 17.74 4.19 5.08
C ILE A 163 17.76 3.78 3.61
N VAL A 164 16.70 3.10 3.16
CA VAL A 164 16.66 2.46 1.85
C VAL A 164 16.59 3.47 0.70
N ILE A 165 15.92 4.60 0.87
CA ILE A 165 15.85 5.62 -0.20
C ILE A 165 17.23 6.21 -0.49
N PRO A 166 17.99 6.71 0.51
CA PRO A 166 19.37 7.15 0.26
C PRO A 166 20.27 6.07 -0.32
N GLU A 167 20.10 4.79 0.05
CA GLU A 167 20.85 3.68 -0.57
C GLU A 167 20.55 3.57 -2.06
N HIS A 168 19.27 3.53 -2.44
CA HIS A 168 18.86 3.51 -3.85
C HIS A 168 19.43 4.69 -4.64
N LEU A 169 19.41 5.90 -4.06
CA LEU A 169 19.95 7.10 -4.70
C LEU A 169 21.47 7.03 -4.88
N ARG A 170 22.21 6.47 -3.90
CA ARG A 170 23.66 6.24 -4.01
C ARG A 170 24.00 5.21 -5.08
N GLU A 171 23.26 4.11 -5.15
CA GLU A 171 23.44 3.08 -6.18
C GLU A 171 23.20 3.62 -7.60
N LEU A 172 22.27 4.57 -7.72
CA LEU A 172 22.01 5.28 -8.97
C LEU A 172 23.03 6.39 -9.27
N GLY A 173 23.97 6.66 -8.35
CA GLY A 173 24.96 7.73 -8.48
C GLY A 173 24.37 9.15 -8.39
N LEU A 174 23.18 9.29 -7.82
CA LEU A 174 22.46 10.58 -7.72
C LEU A 174 22.87 11.41 -6.50
N ILE A 175 23.46 10.77 -5.49
CA ILE A 175 24.01 11.42 -4.29
C ILE A 175 25.35 10.77 -3.91
N GLU A 176 26.19 11.48 -3.16
CA GLU A 176 27.52 11.01 -2.73
C GLU A 176 27.46 9.82 -1.75
N GLN A 177 28.50 8.98 -1.77
CA GLN A 177 28.71 7.95 -0.74
C GLN A 177 29.28 8.62 0.51
N THR A 178 28.56 8.52 1.62
CA THR A 178 29.00 8.99 2.95
C THR A 178 30.02 8.06 3.58
#